data_AF-A0A2V9C8Y4-F1
#
_entry.id   AF-A0A2V9C8Y4-F1
#
_cell.length_a   1.000
_cell.length_b   1.000
_cell.length_c   1.000
_cell.angle_alpha   90.00
_cell.angle_beta   90.00
_cell.angle_gamma   90.00
#
_symmetry.space_group_name_H-M   'P 1'
#
loop_
_entity.id
_entity.type
_entity.pdbx_description
1 polymer ?
#
loop_
_entity_poly.entity_id
_entity_poly.type
_entity_poly.pdbx_seq_one_letter_code
_entity_poly.pdbx_strand_id
1 'polypeptide(L)'
;MKSDPKTAAGRAFVRSLNILLKYARLYGYEHARTVEQLRIAFDELHTAIPPGSEGGLLLGATGSQLLLDGVPLEGAPAEKQFAQLLSSAGLASVQFFNNVTQEELARLALAFPAGKVKPTELAQQLKAALAGMQGIHINEICFVATDSRFKQSTIAAQLATASLGSDQEHMKEWLNDPKKLLELIAAAQGSKGTGAIGAGPGATGAADP
;
A
#
# COMPACT_ATOMS: atom_id res chain seq x y z
N MET A 1 -26.08 10.11 3.63
CA MET A 1 -25.36 9.71 2.41
C MET A 1 -25.83 8.31 2.03
N LYS A 2 -26.28 8.09 0.79
CA LYS A 2 -26.59 6.72 0.32
C LYS A 2 -25.29 5.94 0.25
N SER A 3 -25.23 4.81 0.95
CA SER A 3 -24.08 3.91 0.88
C SER A 3 -23.90 3.45 -0.56
N ASP A 4 -22.73 3.68 -1.13
CA ASP A 4 -22.36 3.17 -2.43
C ASP A 4 -22.44 1.62 -2.42
N PRO A 5 -22.99 0.97 -3.47
CA PRO A 5 -23.18 -0.47 -3.51
C PRO A 5 -21.87 -1.25 -3.32
N LYS A 6 -20.74 -0.74 -3.82
CA LYS A 6 -19.41 -1.32 -3.59
C LYS A 6 -19.07 -1.28 -2.10
N THR A 7 -19.30 -0.14 -1.47
CA THR A 7 -19.03 0.05 -0.03
C THR A 7 -19.90 -0.87 0.82
N ALA A 8 -21.18 -1.06 0.45
CA ALA A 8 -22.07 -1.99 1.15
C ALA A 8 -21.62 -3.45 1.00
N ALA A 9 -21.28 -3.87 -0.21
CA ALA A 9 -20.77 -5.21 -0.49
C ALA A 9 -19.43 -5.47 0.21
N GLY A 10 -18.51 -4.49 0.19
CA GLY A 10 -17.23 -4.61 0.88
C GLY A 10 -17.37 -4.68 2.40
N ARG A 11 -18.36 -4.00 2.99
CA ARG A 11 -18.70 -4.14 4.42
C ARG A 11 -19.25 -5.53 4.74
N ALA A 12 -20.12 -6.06 3.87
CA ALA A 12 -20.61 -7.44 3.99
C ALA A 12 -19.44 -8.43 3.95
N PHE A 13 -18.55 -8.29 2.95
CA PHE A 13 -17.35 -9.10 2.81
C PHE A 13 -16.48 -9.08 4.07
N VAL A 14 -16.20 -7.91 4.66
CA VAL A 14 -15.38 -7.83 5.88
C VAL A 14 -16.04 -8.58 7.05
N ARG A 15 -17.36 -8.50 7.17
CA ARG A 15 -18.10 -9.25 8.18
C ARG A 15 -17.97 -10.76 7.94
N SER A 16 -18.19 -11.21 6.70
CA SER A 16 -18.08 -12.63 6.33
C SER A 16 -16.68 -13.17 6.44
N LEU A 17 -15.67 -12.36 6.14
CA LEU A 17 -14.25 -12.69 6.34
C LEU A 17 -13.97 -12.91 7.83
N ASN A 18 -14.43 -12.04 8.73
CA ASN A 18 -14.26 -12.24 10.17
C ASN A 18 -14.90 -13.55 10.66
N ILE A 19 -16.09 -13.90 10.15
CA ILE A 19 -16.74 -15.18 10.47
C ILE A 19 -15.94 -16.35 9.91
N LEU A 20 -15.43 -16.24 8.67
CA LEU A 20 -14.57 -17.23 8.04
C LEU A 20 -13.32 -17.49 8.86
N LEU A 21 -12.61 -16.44 9.30
CA LEU A 21 -11.41 -16.56 10.16
C LEU A 21 -11.73 -17.29 11.46
N LYS A 22 -12.88 -16.98 12.07
CA LYS A 22 -13.36 -17.69 13.26
C LYS A 22 -13.63 -19.16 12.97
N TYR A 23 -14.29 -19.50 11.87
CA TYR A 23 -14.64 -20.87 11.52
C TYR A 23 -13.43 -21.70 11.13
N ALA A 24 -12.53 -21.15 10.32
CA ALA A 24 -11.26 -21.76 9.97
C ALA A 24 -10.46 -22.12 11.22
N ARG A 25 -10.45 -21.23 12.23
CA ARG A 25 -9.81 -21.49 13.51
C ARG A 25 -10.50 -22.56 14.36
N LEU A 26 -11.83 -22.57 14.41
CA LEU A 26 -12.59 -23.48 15.28
C LEU A 26 -12.72 -24.88 14.71
N TYR A 27 -12.87 -25.00 13.39
CA TYR A 27 -13.27 -26.24 12.72
C TYR A 27 -12.27 -26.72 11.67
N GLY A 28 -11.33 -25.87 11.24
CA GLY A 28 -10.46 -26.17 10.10
C GLY A 28 -11.16 -25.96 8.76
N TYR A 29 -10.41 -26.21 7.68
CA TYR A 29 -10.84 -25.96 6.30
C TYR A 29 -11.94 -26.91 5.82
N GLU A 30 -11.80 -28.21 6.10
CA GLU A 30 -12.67 -29.26 5.54
C GLU A 30 -14.08 -29.29 6.14
N HIS A 31 -14.31 -28.51 7.20
CA HIS A 31 -15.60 -28.49 7.87
C HIS A 31 -16.64 -27.75 7.03
N ALA A 32 -17.83 -28.35 6.85
CA ALA A 32 -18.90 -27.83 6.00
C ALA A 32 -19.26 -26.35 6.27
N ARG A 33 -19.24 -25.93 7.54
CA ARG A 33 -19.48 -24.52 7.90
C ARG A 33 -18.39 -23.57 7.39
N THR A 34 -17.12 -23.98 7.44
CA THR A 34 -16.00 -23.19 6.94
C THR A 34 -16.07 -23.08 5.42
N VAL A 35 -16.36 -24.19 4.73
CA VAL A 35 -16.52 -24.22 3.26
C VAL A 35 -17.67 -23.31 2.81
N GLU A 36 -18.84 -23.40 3.46
CA GLU A 36 -19.98 -22.55 3.09
C GLU A 36 -19.68 -21.07 3.38
N GLN A 37 -19.07 -20.77 4.54
CA GLN A 37 -18.72 -19.39 4.88
C GLN A 37 -17.66 -18.82 3.92
N LEU A 38 -16.73 -19.65 3.44
CA LEU A 38 -15.76 -19.27 2.43
C LEU A 38 -16.45 -18.88 1.12
N ARG A 39 -17.44 -19.66 0.68
CA ARG A 39 -18.24 -19.38 -0.51
C ARG A 39 -18.98 -18.04 -0.38
N ILE A 40 -19.63 -17.80 0.76
CA ILE A 40 -20.32 -16.53 1.05
C ILE A 40 -19.35 -15.35 0.99
N ALA A 41 -18.21 -15.45 1.68
CA ALA A 41 -17.20 -14.38 1.67
C ALA A 41 -16.66 -14.13 0.26
N PHE A 42 -16.47 -15.18 -0.54
CA PHE A 42 -16.00 -15.06 -1.92
C PHE A 42 -17.03 -14.36 -2.83
N ASP A 43 -18.32 -14.72 -2.72
CA ASP A 43 -19.39 -14.07 -3.49
C ASP A 43 -19.53 -12.58 -3.14
N GLU A 44 -19.44 -12.23 -1.86
CA GLU A 44 -19.48 -10.84 -1.40
C GLU A 44 -18.25 -10.05 -1.87
N LEU A 45 -17.06 -10.67 -1.90
CA LEU A 45 -15.86 -10.06 -2.46
C LEU A 45 -16.01 -9.76 -3.95
N HIS A 46 -16.53 -10.71 -4.73
CA HIS A 46 -16.81 -10.48 -6.15
C HIS A 46 -17.92 -9.47 -6.40
N THR A 47 -18.89 -9.37 -5.50
CA THR A 47 -19.90 -8.32 -5.56
C THR A 47 -19.28 -6.94 -5.30
N ALA A 48 -18.29 -6.88 -4.39
CA ALA A 48 -17.53 -5.66 -4.10
C ALA A 48 -16.46 -5.34 -5.16
N ILE A 49 -16.02 -6.32 -5.95
CA ILE A 49 -15.05 -6.15 -7.04
C ILE A 49 -15.61 -6.81 -8.31
N PRO A 50 -16.59 -6.17 -8.98
CA PRO A 50 -17.18 -6.74 -10.18
C PRO A 50 -16.14 -6.96 -11.29
N PRO A 51 -16.26 -8.02 -12.10
CA PRO A 51 -15.39 -8.23 -13.24
C PRO A 51 -15.44 -7.04 -14.19
N GLY A 52 -14.27 -6.52 -14.57
CA GLY A 52 -14.15 -5.29 -15.37
C GLY A 52 -14.00 -3.99 -14.56
N SER A 53 -14.11 -4.05 -13.22
CA SER A 53 -13.63 -2.96 -12.37
C SER A 53 -12.11 -2.86 -12.47
N GLU A 54 -11.59 -1.68 -12.79
CA GLU A 54 -10.14 -1.40 -12.75
C GLU A 54 -9.59 -1.32 -11.32
N GLY A 55 -10.48 -1.15 -10.33
CA GLY A 55 -10.13 -1.10 -8.92
C GLY A 55 -10.36 -2.42 -8.19
N GLY A 56 -9.49 -2.72 -7.22
CA GLY A 56 -9.68 -3.79 -6.24
C GLY A 56 -10.40 -3.32 -4.97
N LEU A 57 -10.27 -4.10 -3.91
CA LEU A 57 -10.71 -3.77 -2.55
C LEU A 57 -9.52 -3.74 -1.60
N LEU A 58 -9.30 -2.60 -0.95
CA LEU A 58 -8.22 -2.40 0.00
C LEU A 58 -8.75 -2.47 1.43
N LEU A 59 -8.22 -3.40 2.22
CA LEU A 59 -8.48 -3.51 3.65
C LEU A 59 -7.25 -3.02 4.43
N GLY A 60 -7.28 -1.78 4.90
CA GLY A 60 -6.22 -1.17 5.68
C GLY A 60 -6.46 -1.28 7.18
N ALA A 61 -5.39 -1.27 7.97
CA ALA A 61 -5.49 -1.22 9.43
C ALA A 61 -4.61 -0.08 10.00
N THR A 62 -5.16 0.66 10.96
CA THR A 62 -4.43 1.67 11.72
C THR A 62 -4.79 1.56 13.20
N GLY A 63 -3.86 1.03 14.00
CA GLY A 63 -4.08 0.74 15.41
C GLY A 63 -5.23 -0.24 15.60
N SER A 64 -6.37 0.24 16.10
CA SER A 64 -7.60 -0.55 16.28
C SER A 64 -8.71 -0.22 15.28
N GLN A 65 -8.44 0.63 14.28
CA GLN A 65 -9.40 1.01 13.25
C GLN A 65 -9.12 0.25 11.97
N LEU A 66 -10.17 -0.41 11.45
CA LEU A 66 -10.17 -1.03 10.14
C LEU A 66 -10.70 -0.04 9.10
N LEU A 67 -10.06 0.02 7.94
CA LEU A 67 -10.36 0.93 6.84
C LEU A 67 -10.68 0.09 5.59
N LEU A 68 -11.79 0.40 4.92
CA LEU A 68 -12.17 -0.20 3.65
C LEU A 68 -12.05 0.88 2.56
N ASP A 69 -11.12 0.71 1.62
CA ASP A 69 -10.76 1.72 0.62
C ASP A 69 -10.50 3.11 1.25
N GLY A 70 -9.87 3.12 2.44
CA GLY A 70 -9.59 4.32 3.22
C GLY A 70 -10.76 4.86 4.05
N VAL A 71 -11.97 4.29 3.94
CA VAL A 71 -13.14 4.67 4.74
C VAL A 71 -13.19 3.84 6.02
N PRO A 72 -13.30 4.45 7.21
CA PRO A 72 -13.40 3.69 8.46
C PRO A 72 -14.65 2.83 8.52
N LEU A 73 -14.45 1.60 8.98
CA LEU A 73 -15.52 0.68 9.33
C LEU A 73 -16.04 0.96 10.74
N GLU A 74 -17.30 0.60 10.98
CA GLU A 74 -17.94 0.79 12.28
C GLU A 74 -17.30 -0.18 13.26
N GLY A 75 -16.50 0.31 14.21
CA GLY A 75 -15.59 -0.49 15.03
C GLY A 75 -16.24 -1.53 15.96
N ALA A 76 -16.85 -2.55 15.36
CA ALA A 76 -17.34 -3.75 16.01
C ALA A 76 -16.16 -4.46 16.69
N PRO A 77 -16.39 -5.20 17.79
CA PRO A 77 -15.30 -5.83 18.53
C PRO A 77 -14.39 -6.72 17.66
N ALA A 78 -14.98 -7.49 16.75
CA ALA A 78 -14.22 -8.36 15.84
C ALA A 78 -13.33 -7.56 14.87
N GLU A 79 -13.85 -6.48 14.29
CA GLU A 79 -13.11 -5.63 13.36
C GLU A 79 -11.95 -4.91 14.06
N LYS A 80 -12.18 -4.43 15.29
CA LYS A 80 -11.13 -3.83 16.12
C LYS A 80 -10.02 -4.82 16.44
N GLN A 81 -10.38 -6.05 16.81
CA GLN A 81 -9.41 -7.12 17.07
C GLN A 81 -8.62 -7.48 15.82
N PHE A 82 -9.29 -7.55 14.66
CA PHE A 82 -8.64 -7.80 13.39
C PHE A 82 -7.67 -6.67 13.00
N ALA A 83 -8.07 -5.40 13.15
CA ALA A 83 -7.21 -4.25 12.91
C ALA A 83 -5.98 -4.22 13.84
N GLN A 84 -6.16 -4.57 15.12
CA GLN A 84 -5.05 -4.71 16.08
C GLN A 84 -4.11 -5.85 15.69
N LEU A 85 -4.63 -6.97 15.22
CA LEU A 85 -3.85 -8.10 14.76
C LEU A 85 -3.00 -7.72 13.54
N LEU A 86 -3.58 -7.04 12.54
CA LEU A 86 -2.83 -6.54 11.39
C LEU A 86 -1.76 -5.52 11.80
N SER A 87 -2.12 -4.53 12.63
CA SER A 87 -1.18 -3.49 13.08
C SER A 87 -0.03 -4.06 13.91
N SER A 88 -0.30 -5.00 14.82
CA SER A 88 0.73 -5.66 15.63
C SER A 88 1.61 -6.64 14.84
N ALA A 89 1.11 -7.12 13.70
CA ALA A 89 1.88 -7.88 12.74
C ALA A 89 2.75 -7.01 11.81
N GLY A 90 2.68 -5.68 11.94
CA GLY A 90 3.38 -4.76 11.03
C GLY A 90 2.77 -4.73 9.64
N LEU A 91 1.50 -5.10 9.48
CA LEU A 91 0.77 -5.07 8.22
C LEU A 91 0.03 -3.74 8.07
N ALA A 92 0.25 -3.06 6.96
CA ALA A 92 -0.44 -1.82 6.60
C ALA A 92 -1.82 -2.13 6.00
N SER A 93 -1.88 -3.11 5.09
CA SER A 93 -3.11 -3.46 4.39
C SER A 93 -3.07 -4.82 3.69
N VAL A 94 -4.25 -5.33 3.38
CA VAL A 94 -4.50 -6.46 2.49
C VAL A 94 -5.28 -5.95 1.29
N GLN A 95 -4.72 -6.10 0.09
CA GLN A 95 -5.34 -5.71 -1.17
C GLN A 95 -5.88 -6.95 -1.87
N PHE A 96 -7.15 -6.91 -2.26
CA PHE A 96 -7.80 -7.92 -3.08
C PHE A 96 -7.98 -7.36 -4.50
N PHE A 97 -7.66 -8.18 -5.50
CA PHE A 97 -7.81 -7.86 -6.92
C PHE A 97 -8.98 -8.63 -7.55
N ASN A 98 -9.38 -8.25 -8.75
CA ASN A 98 -10.52 -8.85 -9.46
C ASN A 98 -10.30 -10.30 -9.91
N ASN A 99 -9.05 -10.77 -9.94
CA ASN A 99 -8.63 -12.12 -10.27
C ASN A 99 -8.45 -13.01 -9.03
N VAL A 100 -8.91 -12.57 -7.85
CA VAL A 100 -8.88 -13.36 -6.63
C VAL A 100 -9.65 -14.66 -6.81
N THR A 101 -9.05 -15.75 -6.36
CA THR A 101 -9.62 -17.09 -6.41
C THR A 101 -10.11 -17.53 -5.03
N GLN A 102 -11.06 -18.47 -5.01
CA GLN A 102 -11.55 -19.04 -3.77
C GLN A 102 -10.44 -19.77 -2.98
N GLU A 103 -9.49 -20.38 -3.69
CA GLU A 103 -8.32 -21.03 -3.09
C GLU A 103 -7.39 -20.02 -2.42
N GLU A 104 -7.11 -18.88 -3.06
CA GLU A 104 -6.34 -17.78 -2.46
C GLU A 104 -6.98 -17.28 -1.17
N LEU A 105 -8.30 -17.09 -1.18
CA LEU A 105 -9.05 -16.65 0.00
C LEU A 105 -9.03 -17.70 1.13
N ALA A 106 -9.11 -18.99 0.79
CA ALA A 106 -8.97 -20.08 1.75
C ALA A 106 -7.58 -20.11 2.40
N ARG A 107 -6.53 -20.03 1.58
CA ARG A 107 -5.13 -20.01 2.06
C ARG A 107 -4.87 -18.79 2.94
N LEU A 108 -5.39 -17.62 2.57
CA LEU A 108 -5.36 -16.43 3.42
C LEU A 108 -6.01 -16.72 4.78
N ALA A 109 -7.23 -17.25 4.81
CA ALA A 109 -7.97 -17.48 6.05
C ALA A 109 -7.29 -18.49 6.98
N LEU A 110 -6.69 -19.54 6.42
CA LEU A 110 -5.97 -20.58 7.18
C LEU A 110 -4.59 -20.12 7.67
N ALA A 111 -4.02 -19.10 7.02
CA ALA A 111 -2.75 -18.52 7.43
C ALA A 111 -2.86 -17.62 8.66
N PHE A 112 -4.09 -17.31 9.13
CA PHE A 112 -4.25 -16.66 10.43
C PHE A 112 -4.02 -17.68 11.57
N PRO A 113 -3.14 -17.37 12.52
CA PRO A 113 -2.74 -18.32 13.54
C PRO A 113 -3.91 -18.69 14.47
N ALA A 114 -4.11 -19.98 14.66
CA ALA A 114 -5.12 -20.52 15.58
C ALA A 114 -4.72 -20.43 17.08
N GLY A 115 -3.49 -19.99 17.40
CA GLY A 115 -2.89 -20.09 18.74
C GLY A 115 -1.86 -18.99 19.08
N LYS A 116 -0.92 -19.31 19.98
CA LYS A 116 0.10 -18.38 20.54
C LYS A 116 1.24 -18.02 19.57
N VAL A 117 0.96 -17.88 18.28
CA VAL A 117 1.96 -17.41 17.32
C VAL A 117 2.17 -15.92 17.56
N LYS A 118 3.43 -15.47 17.53
CA LYS A 118 3.73 -14.05 17.71
C LYS A 118 3.10 -13.27 16.55
N PRO A 119 2.38 -12.16 16.80
CA PRO A 119 1.84 -11.34 15.73
C PRO A 119 2.89 -10.94 14.68
N THR A 120 4.14 -10.75 15.10
CA THR A 120 5.28 -10.45 14.23
C THR A 120 5.60 -11.51 13.17
N GLU A 121 5.18 -12.75 13.35
CA GLU A 121 5.39 -13.84 12.38
C GLU A 121 4.22 -13.97 11.38
N LEU A 122 3.08 -13.33 11.66
CA LEU A 122 1.90 -13.38 10.79
C LEU A 122 2.21 -12.89 9.38
N ALA A 123 2.95 -11.78 9.24
CA ALA A 123 3.28 -11.23 7.93
C ALA A 123 4.05 -12.24 7.05
N GLN A 124 5.02 -12.94 7.64
CA GLN A 124 5.77 -14.00 6.97
C GLN A 124 4.88 -15.21 6.64
N GLN A 125 4.00 -15.60 7.56
CA GLN A 125 3.06 -16.70 7.35
C GLN A 125 2.07 -16.40 6.22
N LEU A 126 1.48 -15.20 6.19
CA LEU A 126 0.59 -14.76 5.11
C LEU A 126 1.32 -14.74 3.78
N LYS A 127 2.55 -14.21 3.74
CA LYS A 127 3.38 -14.22 2.52
C LYS A 127 3.71 -15.62 2.02
N ALA A 128 4.04 -16.54 2.94
CA ALA A 128 4.31 -17.93 2.59
C ALA A 128 3.06 -18.63 2.06
N ALA A 129 1.91 -18.40 2.71
CA ALA A 129 0.63 -18.96 2.27
C ALA A 129 0.17 -18.40 0.92
N LEU A 130 0.52 -17.14 0.64
CA LEU A 130 0.19 -16.42 -0.60
C LEU A 130 1.28 -16.47 -1.69
N ALA A 131 2.33 -17.28 -1.50
CA ALA A 131 3.43 -17.35 -2.45
C ALA A 131 2.97 -17.87 -3.82
N GLY A 132 3.31 -17.14 -4.89
CA GLY A 132 2.95 -17.50 -6.28
C GLY A 132 1.53 -17.12 -6.69
N MET A 133 0.76 -16.50 -5.79
CA MET A 133 -0.61 -16.07 -6.02
C MET A 133 -0.66 -14.57 -6.36
N GLN A 134 -1.70 -14.14 -7.10
CA GLN A 134 -1.76 -12.79 -7.69
C GLN A 134 -3.03 -12.03 -7.31
N GLY A 135 -4.05 -12.72 -6.78
CA GLY A 135 -5.33 -12.11 -6.42
C GLY A 135 -5.34 -11.39 -5.08
N ILE A 136 -4.34 -11.65 -4.22
CA ILE A 136 -4.25 -11.06 -2.87
C ILE A 136 -2.83 -10.59 -2.60
N HIS A 137 -2.65 -9.30 -2.32
CA HIS A 137 -1.37 -8.72 -1.92
C HIS A 137 -1.39 -8.24 -0.47
N ILE A 138 -0.28 -8.48 0.23
CA ILE A 138 -0.08 -8.06 1.62
C ILE A 138 0.95 -6.94 1.65
N ASN A 139 0.57 -5.78 2.18
CA ASN A 139 1.45 -4.63 2.33
C ASN A 139 1.92 -4.50 3.78
N GLU A 140 3.23 -4.43 3.98
CA GLU A 140 3.87 -4.25 5.28
C GLU A 140 4.20 -2.78 5.55
N ILE A 141 4.21 -2.41 6.83
CA ILE A 141 4.76 -1.15 7.31
C ILE A 141 6.28 -1.31 7.35
N CYS A 142 6.98 -0.79 6.34
CA CYS A 142 8.44 -0.74 6.33
C CYS A 142 8.92 0.52 7.08
N PHE A 143 9.55 0.34 8.23
CA PHE A 143 10.24 1.45 8.90
C PHE A 143 11.57 1.73 8.18
N VAL A 144 11.64 2.89 7.51
CA VAL A 144 12.72 3.23 6.57
C VAL A 144 14.09 3.42 7.24
N ALA A 145 14.17 3.52 8.57
CA ALA A 145 15.42 3.83 9.25
C ALA A 145 16.32 2.61 9.57
N THR A 146 15.89 1.34 9.38
CA THR A 146 16.71 0.21 9.88
C THR A 146 16.51 -1.15 9.18
N ASP A 147 15.86 -1.22 8.02
CA ASP A 147 15.61 -2.53 7.39
C ASP A 147 16.73 -2.98 6.43
N SER A 148 17.36 -4.10 6.76
CA SER A 148 18.39 -4.81 5.98
C SER A 148 17.95 -5.21 4.57
N ARG A 149 16.64 -5.24 4.28
CA ARG A 149 16.08 -5.54 2.95
C ARG A 149 16.33 -4.43 1.93
N PHE A 150 16.63 -3.22 2.38
CA PHE A 150 17.07 -2.12 1.49
C PHE A 150 18.46 -2.34 0.87
N LYS A 151 19.22 -3.36 1.30
CA LYS A 151 20.50 -3.74 0.67
C LYS A 151 20.36 -4.25 -0.77
N GLN A 152 19.13 -4.47 -1.27
CA GLN A 152 18.86 -4.76 -2.69
C GLN A 152 18.21 -3.60 -3.46
N SER A 153 17.79 -2.52 -2.78
CA SER A 153 17.35 -1.27 -3.45
C SER A 153 18.54 -0.41 -3.93
N THR A 154 19.71 -1.03 -3.96
CA THR A 154 20.98 -0.49 -4.43
C THR A 154 20.92 -0.06 -5.88
N ILE A 155 19.92 -0.42 -6.68
CA ILE A 155 19.85 0.02 -8.09
C ILE A 155 19.49 1.51 -8.20
N ALA A 156 18.52 2.03 -7.45
CA ALA A 156 18.19 3.46 -7.50
C ALA A 156 19.27 4.30 -6.80
N ALA A 157 19.80 3.79 -5.69
CA ALA A 157 20.94 4.41 -5.01
C ALA A 157 22.23 4.33 -5.86
N GLN A 158 22.51 3.24 -6.57
CA GLN A 158 23.64 3.11 -7.49
C GLN A 158 23.43 3.91 -8.76
N LEU A 159 22.21 4.03 -9.28
CA LEU A 159 21.92 4.92 -10.41
C LEU A 159 22.12 6.37 -10.01
N ALA A 160 21.64 6.79 -8.84
CA ALA A 160 21.95 8.10 -8.29
C ALA A 160 23.46 8.25 -8.06
N THR A 161 24.15 7.28 -7.45
CA THR A 161 25.59 7.36 -7.19
C THR A 161 26.43 7.36 -8.47
N ALA A 162 26.07 6.54 -9.46
CA ALA A 162 26.75 6.45 -10.76
C ALA A 162 26.47 7.68 -11.64
N SER A 163 25.28 8.29 -11.49
CA SER A 163 24.92 9.52 -12.19
C SER A 163 25.47 10.78 -11.50
N LEU A 164 25.83 10.71 -10.22
CA LEU A 164 26.30 11.85 -9.43
C LEU A 164 27.83 11.88 -9.20
N GLY A 165 28.56 10.81 -9.50
CA GLY A 165 30.02 10.81 -9.41
C GLY A 165 30.56 11.14 -8.01
N SER A 166 31.87 11.39 -7.91
CA SER A 166 32.64 11.58 -6.67
C SER A 166 32.31 12.81 -5.81
N ASP A 167 31.22 13.53 -6.08
CA ASP A 167 30.81 14.78 -5.42
C ASP A 167 29.77 14.60 -4.29
N GLN A 168 29.66 13.39 -3.74
CA GLN A 168 28.63 13.03 -2.76
C GLN A 168 28.72 13.83 -1.44
N GLU A 169 29.93 14.20 -1.02
CA GLU A 169 30.18 14.99 0.21
C GLU A 169 29.72 16.45 0.01
N HIS A 170 30.08 17.05 -1.12
CA HIS A 170 29.71 18.42 -1.50
C HIS A 170 28.19 18.56 -1.70
N MET A 171 27.55 17.55 -2.29
CA MET A 171 26.09 17.55 -2.45
C MET A 171 25.34 17.33 -1.14
N LYS A 172 25.85 16.53 -0.19
CA LYS A 172 25.23 16.41 1.13
C LYS A 172 25.22 17.74 1.88
N GLU A 173 26.30 18.52 1.77
CA GLU A 173 26.35 19.87 2.34
C GLU A 173 25.39 20.82 1.62
N TRP A 174 25.21 20.65 0.30
CA TRP A 174 24.27 21.43 -0.52
C TRP A 174 22.79 21.08 -0.26
N LEU A 175 22.49 19.81 -0.01
CA LEU A 175 21.13 19.29 0.26
C LEU A 175 20.65 19.59 1.69
N ASN A 176 21.58 19.84 2.62
CA ASN A 176 21.25 20.23 4.00
C ASN A 176 21.02 21.74 4.17
N ASP A 177 21.30 22.56 3.15
CA ASP A 177 21.03 23.99 3.16
C ASP A 177 19.77 24.32 2.34
N PRO A 178 18.63 24.65 2.97
CA PRO A 178 17.37 24.87 2.27
C PRO A 178 17.43 26.02 1.26
N LYS A 179 18.32 27.00 1.44
CA LYS A 179 18.51 28.10 0.48
C LYS A 179 19.13 27.63 -0.83
N LYS A 180 20.09 26.72 -0.74
CA LYS A 180 20.79 26.18 -1.91
C LYS A 180 19.92 25.20 -2.69
N LEU A 181 19.04 24.47 -1.99
CA LEU A 181 18.01 23.63 -2.61
C LEU A 181 17.04 24.46 -3.46
N LEU A 182 16.61 25.62 -2.94
CA LEU A 182 15.77 26.58 -3.66
C LEU A 182 16.47 27.16 -4.89
N GLU A 183 17.77 27.45 -4.78
CA GLU A 183 18.60 27.95 -5.88
C GLU A 183 18.75 26.92 -7.01
N LEU A 184 18.90 25.63 -6.68
CA LEU A 184 18.93 24.52 -7.63
C LEU A 184 17.60 24.38 -8.38
N ILE A 185 16.48 24.42 -7.66
CA ILE A 185 15.14 24.34 -8.26
C ILE A 185 14.92 25.54 -9.19
N ALA A 186 15.33 26.74 -8.79
CA ALA A 186 15.24 27.94 -9.62
C ALA A 186 16.11 27.83 -10.88
N ALA A 187 17.35 27.35 -10.75
CA ALA A 187 18.27 27.14 -11.87
C ALA A 187 17.77 26.06 -12.86
N ALA A 188 17.17 24.98 -12.34
CA ALA A 188 16.57 23.92 -13.16
C ALA A 188 15.27 24.36 -13.85
N GLN A 189 14.45 25.21 -13.20
CA GLN A 189 13.25 25.79 -13.79
C GLN A 189 13.55 26.85 -14.87
N GLY A 190 14.72 27.49 -14.83
CA GLY A 190 15.17 28.43 -15.87
C GLY A 190 15.56 27.79 -17.21
N SER A 191 15.73 26.46 -17.28
CA SER A 191 16.20 25.77 -18.50
C SER A 191 15.05 25.22 -19.38
N LYS A 192 13.79 25.49 -19.04
CA LYS A 192 12.62 25.03 -19.79
C LYS A 192 11.81 26.20 -20.34
N GLY A 193 12.35 26.89 -21.35
CA GLY A 193 11.61 27.94 -22.04
C GLY A 193 12.41 28.88 -22.95
N THR A 194 13.31 28.39 -23.81
CA THR A 194 13.83 29.18 -24.94
C THR A 194 13.19 28.70 -26.25
N GLY A 195 11.92 29.08 -26.43
CA GLY A 195 11.29 29.22 -27.73
C GLY A 195 11.48 30.66 -28.21
N ALA A 196 12.12 30.81 -29.35
CA ALA A 196 12.57 32.05 -29.95
C ALA A 196 11.48 33.13 -30.12
N ILE A 197 11.80 34.39 -29.76
CA ILE A 197 11.53 35.57 -30.58
C ILE A 197 12.71 36.52 -30.40
N GLY A 198 13.46 36.74 -31.47
CA GLY A 198 14.53 37.73 -31.51
C GLY A 198 13.98 39.15 -31.50
N ALA A 199 14.62 40.02 -30.73
CA ALA A 199 14.66 41.45 -30.96
C ALA A 199 16.08 41.91 -30.58
N GLY A 200 16.84 42.34 -31.58
CA GLY A 200 18.25 42.68 -31.45
C GLY A 200 18.51 43.94 -30.60
N PRO A 201 19.76 44.15 -30.18
CA PRO A 201 20.15 45.27 -29.33
C PRO A 201 20.38 46.53 -30.18
N GLY A 202 19.62 47.58 -29.88
CA GLY A 202 19.85 48.95 -30.35
C GLY A 202 20.55 49.76 -29.28
N ALA A 203 21.73 50.28 -29.61
CA ALA A 203 22.70 50.94 -28.75
C ALA A 203 22.27 52.33 -28.22
N THR A 204 22.82 52.70 -27.04
CA THR A 204 23.37 54.02 -26.60
C THR A 204 22.80 55.31 -27.21
N GLY A 205 22.47 56.40 -26.51
CA GLY A 205 22.86 56.93 -25.20
C GLY A 205 22.87 58.48 -25.27
N ALA A 206 23.00 59.13 -24.12
CA ALA A 206 23.41 60.52 -23.87
C ALA A 206 22.41 61.69 -24.09
N ALA A 207 22.61 62.70 -23.26
CA ALA A 207 21.76 63.81 -22.85
C ALA A 207 22.01 65.13 -23.63
N ASP A 208 20.98 65.99 -23.65
CA ASP A 208 20.90 67.49 -23.71
C ASP A 208 21.78 68.29 -24.71
N PRO A 209 21.39 69.51 -25.18
CA PRO A 209 20.35 70.44 -24.67
C PRO A 209 19.24 70.85 -25.66
#